data_AF-A0A951I3S0-F1
#
_entry.id   AF-A0A951I3S0-F1
#
_cell.length_a   1.000
_cell.length_b   1.000
_cell.length_c   1.000
_cell.angle_alpha   90.00
_cell.angle_beta   90.00
_cell.angle_gamma   90.00
#
_symmetry.space_group_name_H-M   'P 1'
#
loop_
_entity.id
_entity.type
_entity.pdbx_description
1 polymer ?
#
loop_
_entity_poly.entity_id
_entity_poly.type
_entity_poly.pdbx_seq_one_letter_code
_entity_poly.pdbx_strand_id
1 'polypeptide(L)' 'KFSVRAYTRCKHCGRPRAYLRKFNLCRICFRELALQGQIPGVVKSSW' A
#
# COMPACT_ATOMS: atom_id res chain seq x y z
N LYS A 1 6.60 9.80 -23.23
CA LYS A 1 5.82 9.98 -24.48
C LYS A 1 4.32 9.70 -24.31
N PHE A 2 3.86 8.71 -23.52
CA PHE A 2 2.42 8.49 -23.24
C PHE A 2 2.15 8.37 -21.74
N SER A 3 1.35 9.28 -21.17
CA SER A 3 0.99 9.28 -19.74
C SER A 3 0.12 8.08 -19.33
N VAL A 4 -0.71 7.59 -20.26
CA VAL A 4 -1.62 6.44 -20.05
C VAL A 4 -0.91 5.12 -19.75
N ARG A 5 0.40 5.01 -20.01
CA ARG A 5 1.19 3.80 -19.75
C ARG A 5 1.73 3.74 -18.31
N ALA A 6 1.53 4.79 -17.52
CA ALA A 6 1.97 4.82 -16.13
C ALA A 6 1.12 3.86 -15.27
N TYR A 7 1.81 3.00 -14.51
CA TYR A 7 1.19 2.06 -13.58
C TYR A 7 1.73 2.32 -12.17
N THR A 8 0.89 2.14 -11.16
CA THR A 8 1.30 2.27 -9.76
C THR A 8 1.89 0.96 -9.27
N ARG A 9 3.07 1.02 -8.65
CA ARG A 9 3.72 -0.12 -7.99
C ARG A 9 3.93 0.20 -6.52
N CYS A 10 3.86 -0.81 -5.67
CA CYS A 10 4.22 -0.70 -4.26
C CYS A 10 5.66 -0.18 -4.11
N LYS A 11 5.89 0.84 -3.27
CA LYS A 11 7.24 1.37 -3.02
C LYS A 11 8.14 0.41 -2.26
N HIS A 12 7.59 -0.52 -1.49
CA HIS A 12 8.35 -1.47 -0.67
C HIS A 12 8.74 -2.75 -1.45
N CYS A 13 7.80 -3.33 -2.20
CA CYS A 13 8.00 -4.64 -2.85
C CYS A 13 7.77 -4.65 -4.38
N GLY A 14 7.44 -3.51 -5.00
CA GLY A 14 7.24 -3.41 -6.45
C GLY A 14 5.95 -4.03 -7.00
N ARG A 15 5.07 -4.59 -6.15
CA ARG A 15 3.84 -5.28 -6.59
C ARG A 15 2.94 -4.37 -7.45
N PRO A 16 2.48 -4.84 -8.64
CA PRO A 16 1.73 -4.02 -9.60
C PRO A 16 0.21 -3.96 -9.35
N ARG A 17 -0.33 -4.80 -8.46
CA ARG A 17 -1.77 -4.95 -8.20
C ARG A 17 -2.10 -4.73 -6.73
N ALA A 18 -3.36 -4.38 -6.44
CA ALA A 18 -3.87 -4.10 -5.10
C ALA A 18 -3.04 -3.02 -4.38
N TYR A 19 -2.86 -1.89 -5.07
CA TYR A 19 -2.13 -0.72 -4.60
C TYR A 19 -3.06 0.26 -3.86
N LEU A 20 -2.72 0.58 -2.62
CA LEU A 20 -3.42 1.56 -1.79
C LEU A 20 -2.78 2.93 -1.98
N ARG A 21 -3.45 3.82 -2.74
CA ARG A 21 -2.91 5.14 -3.12
C ARG A 21 -2.58 6.02 -1.91
N LYS A 22 -3.41 6.01 -0.86
CA LYS A 22 -3.20 6.80 0.36
C LYS A 22 -1.87 6.47 1.06
N PHE A 23 -1.47 5.19 1.04
CA PHE A 23 -0.30 4.69 1.74
C PHE A 23 0.89 4.39 0.81
N ASN A 24 0.70 4.48 -0.51
CA ASN A 24 1.68 4.11 -1.54
C ASN A 24 2.26 2.68 -1.41
N LEU A 25 1.45 1.75 -0.91
CA LEU A 25 1.84 0.37 -0.60
C LEU A 25 0.86 -0.63 -1.23
N CYS A 26 1.30 -1.89 -1.39
CA CYS A 26 0.36 -2.97 -1.70
C CYS A 26 -0.36 -3.46 -0.45
N ARG A 27 -1.46 -4.19 -0.65
CA ARG A 27 -2.27 -4.76 0.45
C ARG A 27 -1.48 -5.62 1.45
N ILE A 28 -0.40 -6.28 1.03
CA ILE A 28 0.39 -7.18 1.89
C ILE A 28 1.30 -6.36 2.80
N CYS A 29 2.17 -5.53 2.21
CA CYS A 29 3.06 -4.66 2.98
C CYS A 29 2.27 -3.72 3.88
N PHE A 30 1.11 -3.22 3.42
CA PHE A 30 0.22 -2.43 4.27
C PHE A 30 -0.21 -3.21 5.52
N ARG A 31 -0.62 -4.47 5.37
CA ARG A 31 -1.03 -5.33 6.50
C ARG A 31 0.12 -5.60 7.45
N GLU A 32 1.29 -5.96 6.93
CA GLU A 32 2.48 -6.25 7.73
C GLU A 32 2.92 -5.03 8.55
N LEU A 33 3.02 -3.87 7.90
CA LEU A 33 3.42 -2.62 8.55
C LEU A 33 2.35 -2.11 9.53
N ALA A 34 1.07 -2.27 9.22
CA ALA A 34 -0.01 -1.93 10.14
C ALA A 34 -0.02 -2.83 11.38
N LEU A 35 0.22 -4.15 11.21
CA LEU A 35 0.35 -5.08 12.34
C LEU A 35 1.58 -4.79 13.20
N GLN A 36 2.67 -4.32 12.59
CA GLN A 36 3.88 -3.87 13.29
C GLN A 36 3.73 -2.48 13.92
N GLY A 37 2.62 -1.78 13.70
CA GLY A 37 2.41 -0.42 14.20
C GLY A 37 3.23 0.67 13.50
N GLN A 38 3.84 0.38 12.35
CA GLN A 38 4.65 1.34 11.59
C GLN A 38 3.80 2.34 10.78
N ILE A 39 2.50 2.06 10.60
CA ILE A 39 1.57 2.98 9.93
C ILE A 39 0.76 3.73 11.00
N PRO A 40 1.05 5.02 11.25
CA PRO A 40 0.38 5.78 12.30
C PRO A 40 -1.12 5.94 12.02
N GLY A 41 -1.93 5.84 13.07
CA GLY A 41 -3.38 6.02 12.99
C GLY A 41 -4.16 4.85 12.37
N VAL A 42 -3.49 3.73 12.06
CA VAL A 42 -4.16 2.50 11.62
C VAL A 42 -4.27 1.55 12.80
N VAL A 43 -5.51 1.23 13.18
CA VAL A 43 -5.83 0.21 14.20
C VAL A 43 -6.71 -0.86 13.57
N LYS A 44 -6.71 -2.06 14.16
CA LYS A 44 -7.59 -3.15 13.72
C LYS A 44 -9.04 -2.75 14.01
N SER A 45 -9.85 -2.66 12.96
CA SER A 45 -11.28 -2.37 13.10
C SER A 45 -11.97 -3.53 13.81
N SER A 46 -12.75 -3.21 14.85
CA SER A 46 -13.68 -4.11 15.52
C SER A 46 -14.99 -3.35 15.63
N TRP A 47 -16.08 -3.96 15.18
CA TRP A 47 -17.44 -3.48 15.40
C TRP A 47 -18.12 -4.43 16.37
#